data_AF-A0A4Q1EZE9-F1
#
_entry.id   AF-A0A4Q1EZE9-F1
#
_cell.length_a   1.000
_cell.length_b   1.000
_cell.length_c   1.000
_cell.angle_alpha   90.00
_cell.angle_beta   90.00
_cell.angle_gamma   90.00
#
_symmetry.space_group_name_H-M   'P 1'
#
loop_
_entity.id
_entity.type
_entity.pdbx_description
1 polymer ?
#
loop_
_entity_poly.entity_id
_entity_poly.type
_entity_poly.pdbx_seq_one_letter_code
_entity_poly.pdbx_strand_id
1 'polypeptide(L)' 'MAVAVTVTDPGTPNIADTDQDFCLVNTPTIASINVNPVTGNIVWYDALTGGSVVTSTTALTT' A
#
# COMPACT_ATOMS: atom_id res chain seq x y z
N MET A 1 -31.17 -12.43 18.03
CA MET A 1 -29.89 -11.70 17.87
C MET A 1 -29.72 -11.37 16.41
N ALA A 2 -29.33 -10.14 16.09
CA ALA A 2 -29.00 -9.72 14.73
C ALA A 2 -27.51 -9.35 14.69
N VAL A 3 -26.81 -9.80 13.63
CA VAL A 3 -25.45 -9.35 13.34
C VAL A 3 -25.56 -8.16 12.39
N ALA A 4 -25.07 -7.00 12.81
CA ALA A 4 -24.93 -5.85 11.92
C ALA A 4 -23.55 -5.89 11.29
N VAL A 5 -23.49 -5.91 9.96
CA VAL A 5 -22.25 -5.78 9.19
C VAL A 5 -22.26 -4.40 8.55
N THR A 6 -21.25 -3.59 8.85
CA THR A 6 -21.04 -2.29 8.22
C THR A 6 -19.91 -2.39 7.21
N VAL A 7 -20.21 -2.07 5.96
CA VAL A 7 -19.21 -1.93 4.90
C VAL A 7 -19.06 -0.45 4.60
N THR A 8 -17.83 0.06 4.69
CA THR A 8 -17.50 1.46 4.41
C THR A 8 -16.46 1.53 3.32
N ASP A 9 -16.59 2.51 2.44
CA ASP A 9 -15.58 2.81 1.43
C ASP A 9 -14.32 3.40 2.09
N PRO A 10 -13.13 2.82 1.91
CA PRO A 10 -11.89 3.37 2.44
C PRO A 10 -11.46 4.70 1.78
N GLY A 11 -12.02 5.01 0.61
CA GLY A 11 -11.67 6.17 -0.22
C GLY A 11 -10.41 5.93 -1.06
N THR A 12 -10.20 6.78 -2.08
CA THR A 12 -9.02 6.74 -2.94
C THR A 12 -7.79 7.25 -2.18
N PRO A 13 -6.68 6.49 -2.09
CA PRO A 13 -5.45 6.96 -1.46
C PRO A 13 -4.92 8.26 -2.07
N ASN A 14 -4.27 9.08 -1.25
CA ASN A 14 -3.59 10.28 -1.68
C ASN A 14 -2.09 10.00 -1.93
N ILE A 15 -1.58 10.46 -3.06
CA ILE A 15 -0.17 10.43 -3.41
C ILE A 15 0.26 11.89 -3.52
N ALA A 16 1.13 12.35 -2.60
CA ALA A 16 1.57 13.75 -2.57
C ALA A 16 2.69 14.02 -3.57
N ASP A 17 3.57 13.05 -3.74
CA ASP A 17 4.64 13.06 -4.73
C ASP A 17 4.30 12.06 -5.84
N THR A 18 3.97 12.56 -7.02
CA THR A 18 3.61 11.73 -8.18
C THR A 18 4.83 11.24 -8.94
N ASP A 19 6.01 11.83 -8.71
CA ASP A 19 7.27 11.52 -9.39
C ASP A 19 8.29 11.00 -8.35
N GLN A 20 7.98 9.83 -7.76
CA GLN A 20 8.80 9.24 -6.70
C GLN A 20 10.01 8.50 -7.28
N ASP A 21 11.19 9.08 -7.06
CA ASP A 21 12.46 8.47 -7.41
C ASP A 21 13.07 7.72 -6.23
N PHE A 22 13.52 6.48 -6.48
CA PHE A 22 14.20 5.64 -5.50
C PHE A 22 15.61 5.29 -5.95
N CYS A 23 16.59 5.53 -5.08
CA CYS A 23 17.97 5.11 -5.33
C CYS A 23 18.27 3.80 -4.61
N LEU A 24 18.70 2.75 -5.34
CA LEU A 24 18.96 1.41 -4.78
C LEU A 24 20.00 1.43 -3.63
N VAL A 25 20.95 2.36 -3.64
CA VAL A 25 21.96 2.52 -2.57
C VAL A 25 21.33 2.89 -1.23
N ASN A 26 20.13 3.49 -1.24
CA ASN A 26 19.38 3.85 -0.04
C ASN A 26 18.53 2.68 0.48
N THR A 27 18.62 1.50 -0.13
CA THR A 27 17.84 0.31 0.23
C THR A 27 16.34 0.60 0.36
N PRO A 28 15.70 1.15 -0.69
CA PRO A 28 14.29 1.52 -0.64
C PRO A 28 13.41 0.29 -0.40
N THR A 29 12.32 0.46 0.35
CA THR A 29 11.35 -0.61 0.65
C THR A 29 9.94 -0.18 0.28
N ILE A 30 8.97 -1.08 0.38
CA ILE A 30 7.54 -0.73 0.22
C ILE A 30 7.11 0.40 1.17
N ALA A 31 7.69 0.47 2.38
CA ALA A 31 7.46 1.58 3.30
C ALA A 31 8.00 2.94 2.82
N SER A 32 8.90 2.95 1.82
CA SER A 32 9.44 4.17 1.22
C SER A 32 8.45 4.84 0.25
N ILE A 33 7.42 4.13 -0.20
CA ILE A 33 6.41 4.67 -1.13
C ILE A 33 5.56 5.72 -0.41
N ASN A 34 5.58 6.95 -0.93
CA ASN A 34 4.73 8.06 -0.48
C ASN A 34 3.29 7.83 -0.96
N VAL A 35 2.52 7.11 -0.15
CA VAL A 35 1.08 6.95 -0.32
C VAL A 35 0.40 7.01 1.04
N ASN A 36 -0.70 7.74 1.14
CA ASN A 36 -1.47 7.91 2.37
C ASN A 36 -2.92 7.46 2.16
N PRO A 37 -3.46 6.56 3.00
CA PRO A 37 -4.88 6.23 2.95
C PRO A 37 -5.73 7.41 3.43
N VAL A 38 -6.95 7.54 2.89
CA VAL A 38 -7.94 8.50 3.42
C VAL A 38 -8.51 7.96 4.74
N THR A 39 -8.88 6.68 4.75
CA THR A 39 -9.24 5.94 5.96
C THR A 39 -8.65 4.52 5.92
N GLY A 40 -8.34 3.95 7.07
CA GLY A 40 -7.80 2.59 7.17
C GLY A 40 -6.30 2.49 6.83
N ASN A 41 -5.92 1.37 6.22
CA ASN A 41 -4.52 1.01 5.94
C ASN A 41 -4.34 0.67 4.46
N ILE A 42 -3.12 0.87 3.94
CA ILE A 42 -2.72 0.39 2.61
C ILE A 42 -2.12 -1.01 2.75
N VAL A 43 -2.57 -1.95 1.91
CA VAL A 43 -2.04 -3.31 1.82
C VAL A 43 -1.59 -3.57 0.38
N TRP A 44 -0.36 -4.06 0.23
CA TRP A 44 0.27 -4.33 -1.05
C TRP A 44 0.18 -5.82 -1.40
N TYR A 45 0.03 -6.12 -2.69
CA TYR A 45 -0.05 -7.48 -3.22
C TYR A 45 0.86 -7.64 -4.43
N ASP A 46 1.40 -8.84 -4.61
CA ASP A 46 2.32 -9.18 -5.72
C ASP A 46 1.62 -9.51 -7.05
N ALA A 47 0.30 -9.72 -7.03
CA ALA A 47 -0.51 -10.03 -8.20
C ALA A 47 -1.93 -9.50 -8.08
N LEU A 48 -2.59 -9.29 -9.24
CA LEU A 48 -3.96 -8.80 -9.32
C LEU A 48 -4.99 -9.78 -8.75
N THR A 49 -4.76 -11.09 -8.90
CA THR A 49 -5.64 -12.15 -8.39
C THR A 49 -4.80 -13.30 -7.87
N GLY A 50 -5.17 -13.85 -6.70
CA GLY A 50 -4.45 -14.96 -6.06
C GLY A 50 -3.05 -14.63 -5.55
N GLY A 51 -2.69 -13.35 -5.46
CA GLY A 51 -1.40 -12.90 -4.96
C GLY A 51 -1.24 -13.04 -3.44
N SER A 52 0.00 -12.89 -2.99
CA SER A 52 0.36 -12.82 -1.57
C SER A 52 0.52 -11.38 -1.10
N VAL A 53 0.29 -11.16 0.20
CA VAL A 53 0.53 -9.86 0.83
C VAL A 53 2.03 -9.56 0.82
N VAL A 54 2.39 -8.38 0.33
CA VAL A 54 3.76 -7.87 0.34
C VAL A 54 3.97 -7.06 1.62
N THR A 55 5.02 -7.38 2.37
CA THR A 55 5.33 -6.70 3.62
C THR A 55 5.98 -5.35 3.37
N SER A 56 5.82 -4.42 4.32
CA SER A 56 6.43 -3.09 4.27
C SER A 56 7.96 -3.11 4.19
N THR A 57 8.59 -4.22 4.61
CA THR A 57 10.04 -4.45 4.58
C THR A 57 10.56 -5.00 3.26
N THR A 58 9.67 -5.32 2.31
CA THR A 58 10.07 -5.82 0.99
C THR A 58 10.85 -4.73 0.25
N ALA A 59 12.04 -5.07 -0.24
CA ALA A 59 12.89 -4.13 -0.97
C ALA A 59 12.30 -3.77 -2.34
N LEU A 60 12.42 -2.52 -2.76
CA LEU A 60 12.12 -2.11 -4.13
C LEU A 60 13.29 -2.53 -5.03
N THR A 61 12.96 -3.20 -6.12
CA THR A 61 13.91 -3.72 -7.11
C THR A 61 13.49 -3.26 -8.50
N THR A 62 14.46 -3.07 -9.39
CA THR A 62 14.24 -2.69 -10.79
C THR A 62 14.09 -3.90 -11.70
#